data_AF-A0A938N6V4-F1
#
_entry.id   AF-A0A938N6V4-F1
#
_cell.length_a   1.000
_cell.length_b   1.000
_cell.length_c   1.000
_cell.angle_alpha   90.00
_cell.angle_beta   90.00
_cell.angle_gamma   90.00
#
_symmetry.space_group_name_H-M   'P 1'
#
loop_
_entity.id
_entity.type
_entity.pdbx_description
1 polymer ?
#
loop_
_entity_poly.entity_id
_entity_poly.type
_entity_poly.pdbx_seq_one_letter_code
_entity_poly.pdbx_strand_id
1 'polypeptide(L)'
;MSRRASAALLTLASLALGACEYDTPSERLAADLRSDPSPNMETMYERQVDIDNNIAIVNDANLRMLHQDLGRLLLLSRPSRLTPERLPR
;
A
#
# COMPACT_ATOMS: atom_id res chain seq x y z
N MET A 1 7.33 28.80 -25.02
CA MET A 1 7.01 28.36 -23.64
C MET A 1 7.03 26.82 -23.46
N SER A 2 7.64 26.02 -24.36
CA SER A 2 7.50 24.54 -24.35
C SER A 2 8.64 23.76 -23.69
N ARG A 3 9.88 24.28 -23.68
CA ARG A 3 11.06 23.51 -23.22
C ARG A 3 11.08 23.24 -21.71
N ARG A 4 10.53 24.16 -20.91
CA ARG A 4 10.44 24.00 -19.45
C ARG A 4 9.36 22.99 -19.03
N ALA A 5 8.27 22.91 -19.81
CA ALA A 5 7.19 21.95 -19.57
C ALA A 5 7.63 20.51 -19.91
N SER A 6 8.38 20.31 -21.00
CA SER A 6 8.92 18.99 -21.36
C SER A 6 9.94 18.46 -20.34
N ALA A 7 10.78 19.34 -19.79
CA ALA A 7 11.74 18.95 -18.74
C ALA A 7 11.04 18.51 -17.45
N ALA A 8 9.97 19.21 -17.04
CA ALA A 8 9.19 18.86 -15.86
C ALA A 8 8.47 17.50 -16.00
N LEU A 9 7.95 17.19 -17.20
CA LEU A 9 7.32 15.90 -17.51
C LEU A 9 8.33 14.74 -17.48
N LEU A 10 9.54 14.95 -17.99
CA LEU A 10 10.62 13.95 -17.94
C LEU A 10 11.07 13.64 -16.51
N THR A 11 11.19 14.66 -15.65
CA THR A 11 11.54 14.45 -14.23
C THR A 11 10.45 13.71 -13.46
N LEU A 12 9.17 14.00 -13.75
CA LEU A 12 8.05 13.32 -13.09
C LEU A 12 7.97 11.84 -13.50
N ALA A 13 8.23 11.54 -14.78
CA ALA A 13 8.25 10.18 -15.29
C ALA A 13 9.39 9.34 -14.69
N SER A 14 10.56 9.92 -14.47
CA SER A 14 11.68 9.22 -13.83
C SER A 14 11.43 8.88 -12.36
N LEU A 15 10.69 9.73 -11.62
CA LEU A 15 10.31 9.43 -10.23
C LEU A 15 9.30 8.28 -10.14
N ALA A 16 8.40 8.16 -11.12
CA ALA A 16 7.41 7.08 -11.15
C ALA A 16 8.01 5.69 -11.41
N LEU A 17 9.18 5.62 -12.08
CA LEU A 17 9.85 4.36 -12.43
C LEU A 17 10.83 3.88 -11.34
N GLY A 18 11.29 4.75 -10.45
CA GLY A 18 12.28 4.43 -9.42
C GLY A 18 11.71 3.80 -8.13
N ALA A 19 10.39 3.70 -7.99
CA ALA A 19 9.75 3.23 -6.75
C ALA A 19 9.64 1.71 -6.61
N CYS A 20 10.27 0.94 -7.49
CA CYS A 20 10.20 -0.53 -7.47
C CYS A 20 11.43 -1.14 -6.79
N GLU A 21 11.71 -0.77 -5.54
CA GLU A 21 12.53 -1.61 -4.66
C GLU A 21 11.56 -2.45 -3.82
N TYR A 22 11.50 -3.74 -4.12
CA TYR A 22 10.71 -4.73 -3.39
C TYR A 22 11.68 -5.57 -2.57
N ASP A 23 11.77 -5.27 -1.28
CA ASP A 23 12.18 -6.24 -0.29
C ASP A 23 10.91 -6.90 0.23
N THR A 24 10.85 -8.24 0.27
CA THR A 24 9.64 -8.88 0.78
C THR A 24 9.57 -8.68 2.28
N PRO A 25 8.46 -8.14 2.81
CA PRO A 25 8.26 -8.06 4.25
C PRO A 25 8.41 -9.43 4.94
N SER A 26 8.09 -10.51 4.22
CA SER A 26 8.24 -11.90 4.69
C SER A 26 9.69 -12.35 4.87
N GLU A 27 10.62 -11.96 3.99
CA GLU A 27 12.02 -12.39 4.12
C GLU A 27 12.71 -11.67 5.27
N ARG A 28 12.47 -10.36 5.45
CA ARG A 28 12.94 -9.61 6.63
C ARG A 28 12.40 -10.17 7.93
N LEU A 29 11.08 -10.37 8.01
CA LEU A 29 10.45 -10.91 9.21
C LEU A 29 10.99 -12.31 9.57
N ALA A 30 11.24 -13.15 8.56
CA ALA A 30 11.81 -14.46 8.76
C ALA A 30 13.30 -14.42 9.15
N ALA A 31 14.05 -13.40 8.74
CA ALA A 31 15.43 -13.19 9.19
C ALA A 31 15.45 -12.72 10.65
N ASP A 32 14.58 -11.79 11.02
CA ASP A 32 14.48 -11.24 12.39
C ASP A 32 14.00 -12.29 13.39
N LEU A 33 13.01 -13.11 13.02
CA LEU A 33 12.57 -14.24 13.86
C LEU A 33 13.66 -15.29 14.08
N ARG A 34 14.59 -15.44 13.13
CA ARG A 34 15.71 -16.38 13.25
C ARG A 34 16.86 -15.80 14.08
N SER A 35 17.03 -14.48 14.11
CA SER A 35 18.08 -13.80 14.87
C SER A 35 17.68 -13.55 16.32
N ASP A 36 16.39 -13.31 16.60
CA ASP A 36 15.83 -13.16 17.95
C ASP A 36 14.46 -13.85 18.10
N PRO A 37 14.41 -15.01 18.77
CA PRO A 37 13.18 -15.75 18.99
C PRO A 37 12.27 -15.16 20.09
N SER A 38 12.74 -14.17 20.86
CA SER A 38 11.93 -13.44 21.87
C SER A 38 12.00 -11.93 21.63
N PRO A 39 11.43 -11.45 20.52
CA PRO A 39 11.50 -10.03 20.16
C PRO A 39 10.82 -9.15 21.21
N ASN A 40 11.19 -7.87 21.26
CA ASN A 40 10.58 -6.89 22.16
C ASN A 40 9.06 -6.86 21.99
N MET A 41 8.36 -7.33 23.02
CA MET A 41 6.90 -7.37 23.09
C MET A 41 6.40 -6.05 23.69
N GLU A 42 5.46 -5.38 23.02
CA GLU A 42 4.80 -4.18 23.56
C GLU A 42 3.68 -4.57 24.54
N THR A 43 3.02 -5.71 24.28
CA THR A 43 2.03 -6.32 25.20
C THR A 43 2.32 -7.80 25.39
N MET A 44 1.57 -8.49 26.27
CA MET A 44 1.76 -9.93 26.52
C MET A 44 1.65 -10.81 25.26
N TYR A 45 1.05 -10.32 24.17
CA TYR A 45 0.82 -11.08 22.94
C TYR A 45 1.16 -10.32 21.65
N GLU A 46 1.50 -9.03 21.72
CA GLU A 46 1.66 -8.18 20.54
C GLU A 46 3.08 -7.61 20.45
N ARG A 47 3.69 -7.75 19.28
CA ARG A 47 4.98 -7.15 18.93
C ARG A 47 4.75 -5.86 18.15
N GLN A 48 5.73 -4.96 18.17
CA GLN A 48 5.68 -3.73 17.36
C GLN A 48 5.44 -4.02 15.86
N VAL A 49 6.04 -5.07 15.31
CA VAL A 49 5.83 -5.48 13.90
C VAL A 49 4.39 -5.92 13.61
N ASP A 50 3.67 -6.45 14.60
CA ASP A 50 2.28 -6.86 14.44
C ASP A 50 1.36 -5.62 14.39
N ILE A 51 1.69 -4.58 15.19
CA ILE A 51 1.04 -3.27 15.16
C ILE A 51 1.24 -2.61 13.79
N ASP A 52 2.50 -2.57 13.32
CA ASP A 52 2.84 -1.95 12.04
C ASP A 52 2.15 -2.66 10.87
N ASN A 53 2.06 -3.99 10.91
CA ASN A 53 1.30 -4.78 9.94
C ASN A 53 -0.19 -4.45 9.97
N ASN A 54 -0.78 -4.30 11.15
CA ASN A 54 -2.18 -3.92 11.29
C ASN A 54 -2.45 -2.53 10.69
N ILE A 55 -1.57 -1.56 10.98
CA ILE A 55 -1.63 -0.22 10.40
C ILE A 55 -1.52 -0.28 8.88
N ALA A 56 -0.60 -1.08 8.35
CA ALA A 56 -0.43 -1.26 6.90
C ALA A 56 -1.69 -1.84 6.24
N ILE A 57 -2.33 -2.83 6.86
CA ILE A 57 -3.59 -3.43 6.38
C ILE A 57 -4.72 -2.39 6.36
N VAL A 58 -4.86 -1.62 7.44
CA VAL A 58 -5.88 -0.56 7.54
C VAL A 58 -5.65 0.51 6.47
N ASN A 59 -4.40 0.92 6.27
CA ASN A 59 -4.05 1.92 5.24
C ASN A 59 -4.33 1.42 3.82
N ASP A 60 -3.99 0.16 3.50
CA ASP A 60 -4.30 -0.44 2.19
C ASP A 60 -5.81 -0.51 1.95
N ALA A 61 -6.58 -0.95 2.95
CA ALA A 61 -8.03 -1.00 2.86
C ALA A 61 -8.63 0.40 2.63
N ASN A 62 -8.18 1.40 3.39
CA ASN A 62 -8.66 2.77 3.28
C ASN A 62 -8.28 3.40 1.93
N LEU A 63 -7.07 3.18 1.43
CA LEU A 63 -6.63 3.66 0.11
C LEU A 63 -7.44 3.04 -1.02
N ARG A 64 -7.72 1.74 -0.94
CA ARG A 64 -8.57 1.04 -1.91
C ARG A 64 -9.99 1.60 -1.90
N MET A 65 -10.56 1.86 -0.73
CA MET A 65 -11.88 2.50 -0.62
C MET A 65 -11.87 3.91 -1.18
N LEU A 66 -10.87 4.73 -0.82
CA LEU A 66 -10.72 6.10 -1.32
C LEU A 66 -10.63 6.13 -2.84
N HIS A 67 -9.87 5.21 -3.44
CA HIS A 67 -9.76 5.12 -4.90
C HIS A 67 -11.10 4.77 -5.56
N GLN A 68 -11.87 3.86 -4.96
CA GLN A 68 -13.20 3.51 -5.44
C GLN A 68 -14.16 4.71 -5.35
N ASP A 69 -14.13 5.46 -4.25
CA ASP A 69 -14.97 6.63 -4.05
C ASP A 69 -14.59 7.79 -4.96
N LEU A 70 -13.29 7.98 -5.23
CA LEU A 70 -12.82 8.96 -6.22
C LEU A 70 -13.32 8.61 -7.63
N GLY A 71 -13.30 7.33 -8.01
CA GLY A 71 -13.87 6.86 -9.27
C GLY A 71 -15.37 7.11 -9.39
N ARG A 72 -16.12 6.98 -8.28
CA ARG A 72 -17.56 7.31 -8.22
C ARG A 72 -17.80 8.82 -8.32
N LEU A 73 -17.04 9.62 -7.58
CA LEU A 73 -17.15 11.09 -7.57
C LEU A 73 -16.88 11.68 -8.95
N LEU A 74 -15.89 11.15 -9.67
CA LEU A 74 -15.52 11.58 -11.01
C LEU A 74 -16.38 10.96 -12.12
N LEU A 75 -17.39 10.16 -11.78
CA LEU A 75 -18.23 9.42 -12.74
C LEU A 75 -17.43 8.51 -13.69
N LEU A 76 -16.22 8.11 -13.30
CA LEU A 76 -15.36 7.19 -14.04
C LEU A 76 -15.71 5.72 -13.75
N SER A 77 -16.48 5.46 -12.68
CA SER A 77 -16.94 4.13 -12.32
C SER A 77 -18.07 3.65 -13.22
N ARG A 78 -17.96 2.45 -13.79
CA ARG A 78 -19.04 1.83 -14.59
C ARG A 78 -20.25 1.50 -13.70
N PRO A 79 -21.47 1.96 -14.02
CA PRO A 79 -22.64 1.86 -13.13
C PRO A 79 -23.24 0.44 -12.98
N SER A 80 -22.65 -0.59 -13.60
CA SER A 80 -23.32 -1.89 -13.77
C SER A 80 -22.90 -3.01 -12.80
N ARG A 81 -22.28 -2.72 -11.65
CA ARG A 81 -21.97 -3.74 -10.63
C ARG A 81 -22.58 -3.35 -9.29
N LEU A 82 -23.48 -4.19 -8.76
CA LEU A 82 -24.04 -4.03 -7.42
C LEU A 82 -22.96 -4.09 -6.33
N THR A 83 -21.85 -4.79 -6.56
CA THR A 83 -20.54 -4.62 -5.89
C THR A 83 -19.43 -5.18 -6.80
N PRO A 84 -18.21 -4.59 -6.82
CA PRO A 84 -17.05 -5.17 -7.51
C PRO A 84 -16.48 -6.41 -6.79
N GLU A 85 -16.48 -6.40 -5.46
CA GLU A 85 -16.05 -7.50 -4.59
C GLU A 85 -17.05 -8.66 -4.59
N ARG A 86 -16.53 -9.90 -4.59
CA ARG A 86 -17.35 -11.07 -4.24
C ARG A 86 -17.69 -10.96 -2.75
N LEU A 87 -18.96 -11.08 -2.41
CA LEU A 87 -19.38 -11.24 -1.01
C LEU A 87 -18.67 -12.49 -0.43
N PRO A 88 -18.01 -12.38 0.74
CA PRO A 88 -17.52 -13.56 1.43
C PRO A 88 -18.69 -14.50 1.74
N ARG A 89 -18.50 -15.80 1.55
CA ARG A 89 -19.48 -16.85 1.90
C ARG A 89 -19.48 -17.11 3.39
#